data_AF-A0AA36NDV1-F1
#
_entry.id   AF-A0AA36NDV1-F1
#
_cell.length_a   1.000
_cell.length_b   1.000
_cell.length_c   1.000
_cell.angle_alpha   90.00
_cell.angle_beta   90.00
_cell.angle_gamma   90.00
#
_symmetry.space_group_name_H-M   'P 1'
#
loop_
_entity.id
_entity.type
_entity.pdbx_description
1 polymer ?
#
loop_
_entity_poly.entity_id
_entity_poly.type
_entity_poly.pdbx_seq_one_letter_code
_entity_poly.pdbx_strand_id
1 'polypeptide(L)'
;MAPKKSGKAKAKPKAENENKEIQWLESTLEKLALQQQKGPEWLKEPHEWHKEQLEELRSRLEGGLKSPSELREGLDFYLSQFEDGQAVGEDEFYIDKELYAELLAPVVEEKLAPYLRRPATEEEQATVAKLKTWSEVTPHGITKVQKVMQANADCAEVQEAGITRLGGLLAEAKAGGTAVPSAAAGLAPGAMCPVVLEGMDRFPRDPGVQRAACSVLRGIVVTDGGCTVVADAGAVQRVVAAMKAHLADVDVCKFGAAMLYAMVQKTGASSPERLTMQATKAYQTLAEVLLYHPTDRALDRAVRVTMPELKT
;
A
#
# COMPACT_ATOMS: atom_id res chain seq x y z
N MET A 1 -30.01 -15.06 -42.38
CA MET A 1 -28.94 -15.03 -41.36
C MET A 1 -29.07 -13.73 -40.57
N ALA A 2 -29.60 -13.80 -39.34
CA ALA A 2 -29.77 -12.66 -38.45
C ALA A 2 -28.72 -12.73 -37.32
N PRO A 3 -28.15 -11.60 -36.86
CA PRO A 3 -27.07 -11.63 -35.87
C PRO A 3 -27.62 -11.79 -34.44
N LYS A 4 -26.98 -12.67 -33.66
CA LYS A 4 -27.24 -12.88 -32.23
C LYS A 4 -26.74 -11.66 -31.43
N LYS A 5 -27.63 -11.03 -30.66
CA LYS A 5 -27.30 -10.03 -29.65
C LYS A 5 -26.63 -10.73 -28.45
N SER A 6 -25.40 -10.35 -28.11
CA SER A 6 -24.78 -10.74 -26.84
C SER A 6 -25.31 -9.83 -25.72
N GLY A 7 -25.84 -10.44 -24.67
CA GLY A 7 -26.31 -9.74 -23.48
C GLY A 7 -25.13 -9.24 -22.66
N LYS A 8 -25.07 -7.91 -22.44
CA LYS A 8 -24.20 -7.30 -21.43
C LYS A 8 -24.75 -7.64 -20.04
N ALA A 9 -24.02 -8.44 -19.28
CA ALA A 9 -24.23 -8.54 -17.84
C ALA A 9 -23.87 -7.18 -17.20
N LYS A 10 -24.86 -6.51 -16.59
CA LYS A 10 -24.65 -5.30 -15.81
C LYS A 10 -23.97 -5.68 -14.48
N ALA A 11 -22.74 -5.25 -14.28
CA ALA A 11 -22.12 -5.22 -12.95
C ALA A 11 -22.94 -4.28 -12.05
N LYS A 12 -23.49 -4.80 -10.96
CA LYS A 12 -24.19 -4.00 -9.93
C LYS A 12 -23.17 -3.17 -9.13
N PRO A 13 -23.51 -1.96 -8.65
CA PRO A 13 -22.54 -1.05 -8.06
C PRO A 13 -22.18 -1.45 -6.63
N LYS A 14 -20.87 -1.51 -6.33
CA LYS A 14 -20.26 -1.89 -5.05
C LYS A 14 -20.83 -1.11 -3.84
N ALA A 15 -21.08 0.19 -4.02
CA ALA A 15 -21.61 1.08 -2.97
C ALA A 15 -23.06 0.77 -2.54
N GLU A 16 -23.88 0.23 -3.46
CA GLU A 16 -25.27 -0.15 -3.14
C GLU A 16 -25.33 -1.42 -2.30
N ASN A 17 -24.28 -2.25 -2.37
CA ASN A 17 -24.19 -3.51 -1.66
C ASN A 17 -23.57 -3.34 -0.25
N GLU A 18 -22.55 -2.49 -0.10
CA GLU A 18 -21.96 -2.12 1.20
C GLU A 18 -23.03 -1.51 2.14
N ASN A 19 -23.94 -0.70 1.60
CA ASN A 19 -25.03 -0.11 2.38
C ASN A 19 -26.01 -1.17 2.94
N LYS A 20 -26.24 -2.29 2.23
CA LYS A 20 -27.15 -3.35 2.70
C LYS A 20 -26.58 -4.21 3.81
N GLU A 21 -25.27 -4.45 3.78
CA GLU A 21 -24.56 -5.21 4.81
C GLU A 21 -24.62 -4.46 6.15
N ILE A 22 -24.36 -3.15 6.11
CA ILE A 22 -24.39 -2.29 7.30
C ILE A 22 -25.82 -2.19 7.85
N GLN A 23 -26.83 -2.01 6.99
CA GLN A 23 -28.23 -1.97 7.40
C GLN A 23 -28.69 -3.27 8.08
N TRP A 24 -28.27 -4.42 7.56
CA TRP A 24 -28.56 -5.72 8.20
C TRP A 24 -27.91 -5.80 9.59
N LEU A 25 -26.64 -5.42 9.71
CA LEU A 25 -25.91 -5.45 10.98
C LEU A 25 -26.57 -4.53 12.03
N GLU A 26 -26.94 -3.31 11.64
CA GLU A 26 -27.65 -2.36 12.52
C GLU A 26 -29.00 -2.93 12.99
N SER A 27 -29.78 -3.53 12.08
CA SER A 27 -31.03 -4.19 12.44
C SER A 27 -30.83 -5.34 13.43
N THR A 28 -29.76 -6.13 13.28
CA THR A 28 -29.42 -7.24 14.19
C THR A 28 -29.04 -6.72 15.58
N LEU A 29 -28.22 -5.66 15.67
CA LEU A 29 -27.87 -5.01 16.93
C LEU A 29 -29.10 -4.46 17.67
N GLU A 30 -30.05 -3.88 16.95
CA GLU A 30 -31.31 -3.40 17.51
C GLU A 30 -32.16 -4.54 18.10
N LYS A 31 -32.28 -5.67 17.38
CA LYS A 31 -32.98 -6.86 17.88
C LYS A 31 -32.35 -7.39 19.16
N LEU A 32 -31.03 -7.52 19.19
CA LEU A 32 -30.27 -7.93 20.36
C LEU A 32 -30.53 -6.97 21.55
N ALA A 33 -30.52 -5.66 21.32
CA ALA A 33 -30.81 -4.68 22.37
C ALA A 33 -32.25 -4.80 22.91
N LEU A 34 -33.23 -5.04 22.04
CA LEU A 34 -34.63 -5.22 22.43
C LEU A 34 -34.84 -6.49 23.25
N GLN A 35 -34.24 -7.61 22.84
CA GLN A 35 -34.30 -8.87 23.58
C GLN A 35 -33.59 -8.75 24.93
N GLN A 36 -32.43 -8.10 25.00
CA GLN A 36 -31.73 -7.86 26.27
C GLN A 36 -32.55 -6.99 27.24
N GLN A 37 -33.34 -6.02 26.74
CA GLN A 37 -34.17 -5.16 27.58
C GLN A 37 -35.41 -5.89 28.14
N LYS A 38 -36.01 -6.77 27.34
CA LYS A 38 -37.28 -7.47 27.68
C LYS A 38 -37.07 -8.86 28.26
N GLY A 39 -35.90 -9.45 28.04
CA GLY A 39 -35.56 -10.82 28.39
C GLY A 39 -35.10 -10.97 29.84
N PRO A 40 -34.81 -12.22 30.25
CA PRO A 40 -34.31 -12.52 31.59
C PRO A 40 -32.87 -12.02 31.78
N GLU A 41 -32.46 -11.87 33.04
CA GLU A 41 -31.16 -11.27 33.38
C GLU A 41 -29.96 -12.05 32.83
N TRP A 42 -30.02 -13.38 32.81
CA TRP A 42 -28.97 -14.24 32.28
C TRP A 42 -28.72 -14.03 30.78
N LEU A 43 -29.69 -13.48 30.04
CA LEU A 43 -29.59 -13.26 28.60
C LEU A 43 -28.65 -12.10 28.23
N LYS A 44 -28.32 -11.23 29.20
CA LYS A 44 -27.46 -10.05 28.99
C LYS A 44 -26.06 -10.41 28.52
N GLU A 45 -25.38 -11.33 29.20
CA GLU A 45 -23.99 -11.70 28.90
C GLU A 45 -23.84 -12.30 27.47
N PRO A 46 -24.67 -13.27 27.05
CA PRO A 46 -24.65 -13.76 25.67
C PRO A 46 -24.87 -12.68 24.61
N HIS A 47 -25.79 -11.74 24.88
CA HIS A 47 -26.09 -10.64 23.97
C HIS A 47 -24.95 -9.63 23.88
N GLU A 48 -24.33 -9.30 25.01
CA GLU A 48 -23.15 -8.44 25.06
C GLU A 48 -22.00 -9.05 24.27
N TRP A 49 -21.74 -10.35 24.42
CA TRP A 49 -20.74 -11.04 23.62
C TRP A 49 -20.98 -10.91 22.11
N HIS A 50 -22.22 -11.17 21.65
CA HIS A 50 -22.56 -11.01 20.23
C HIS A 50 -22.43 -9.56 19.74
N LYS A 51 -22.82 -8.58 20.56
CA LYS A 51 -22.67 -7.16 20.23
C LYS A 51 -21.21 -6.78 20.02
N GLU A 52 -20.32 -7.22 20.91
CA GLU A 52 -18.88 -6.98 20.77
C GLU A 52 -18.34 -7.54 19.44
N GLN A 53 -18.73 -8.77 19.08
CA GLN A 53 -18.31 -9.37 17.80
C GLN A 53 -18.88 -8.61 16.59
N LEU A 54 -20.13 -8.16 16.67
CA LEU A 54 -20.78 -7.40 15.59
C LEU A 54 -20.21 -5.99 15.43
N GLU A 55 -19.76 -5.34 16.50
CA GLU A 55 -19.07 -4.05 16.44
C GLU A 55 -17.68 -4.17 15.77
N GLU A 56 -16.93 -5.24 16.07
CA GLU A 56 -15.67 -5.56 15.36
C GLU A 56 -15.95 -5.86 13.88
N LEU A 57 -16.99 -6.65 13.59
CA LEU A 57 -17.38 -6.94 12.20
C LEU A 57 -17.76 -5.68 11.44
N ARG A 58 -18.51 -4.76 12.05
CA ARG A 58 -18.86 -3.47 11.45
C ARG A 58 -17.61 -2.73 10.97
N SER A 59 -16.59 -2.66 11.82
CA SER A 59 -15.30 -2.03 11.50
C SER A 59 -14.62 -2.69 10.29
N ARG A 60 -14.73 -4.03 10.15
CA ARG A 60 -14.18 -4.77 9.00
C ARG A 60 -15.02 -4.62 7.72
N LEU A 61 -16.35 -4.51 7.83
CA LEU A 61 -17.26 -4.29 6.69
C LEU A 61 -17.03 -2.92 6.03
N GLU A 62 -16.75 -1.88 6.81
CA GLU A 62 -16.32 -0.57 6.28
C GLU A 62 -15.01 -0.67 5.47
N GLY A 63 -14.18 -1.68 5.77
CA GLY A 63 -12.99 -2.05 5.00
C GLY A 63 -13.26 -2.83 3.70
N GLY A 64 -14.53 -3.16 3.40
CA GLY A 64 -14.94 -3.88 2.19
C GLY A 64 -15.05 -5.41 2.34
N LEU A 65 -14.99 -5.93 3.57
CA LEU A 65 -15.36 -7.32 3.88
C LEU A 65 -16.84 -7.54 3.56
N LYS A 66 -17.26 -8.77 3.24
CA LYS A 66 -18.67 -9.15 3.10
C LYS A 66 -19.05 -10.09 4.24
N SER A 67 -20.27 -9.97 4.77
CA SER A 67 -20.74 -10.97 5.74
C SER A 67 -21.04 -12.30 5.01
N PRO A 68 -20.51 -13.43 5.50
CA PRO A 68 -20.88 -14.76 5.01
C PRO A 68 -22.37 -15.04 5.27
N SER A 69 -23.01 -15.84 4.41
CA SER A 69 -24.40 -16.26 4.60
C SER A 69 -24.58 -17.06 5.90
N GLU A 70 -23.58 -17.87 6.24
CA GLU A 70 -23.55 -18.74 7.41
C GLU A 70 -23.62 -17.93 8.71
N LEU A 71 -22.93 -16.79 8.77
CA LEU A 71 -23.00 -15.87 9.90
C LEU A 71 -24.43 -15.34 10.09
N ARG A 72 -25.10 -14.99 8.99
CA ARG A 72 -26.47 -14.43 9.05
C ARG A 72 -27.45 -15.47 9.54
N GLU A 73 -27.38 -16.67 8.98
CA GLU A 73 -28.24 -17.79 9.35
C GLU A 73 -28.04 -18.18 10.82
N GLY A 74 -26.79 -18.20 11.31
CA GLY A 74 -26.50 -18.47 12.71
C GLY A 74 -27.01 -17.39 13.67
N LEU A 75 -26.93 -16.10 13.29
CA LEU A 75 -27.48 -14.99 14.08
C LEU A 75 -29.01 -14.96 14.07
N ASP A 76 -29.62 -15.25 12.92
CA ASP A 76 -31.07 -15.36 12.81
C ASP A 76 -31.58 -16.52 13.69
N PHE A 77 -30.88 -17.66 13.69
CA PHE A 77 -31.18 -18.77 14.59
C PHE A 77 -31.02 -18.34 16.06
N TYR A 78 -29.90 -17.70 16.42
CA TYR A 78 -29.65 -17.21 17.77
C TYR A 78 -30.80 -16.34 18.28
N LEU A 79 -31.20 -15.34 17.50
CA LEU A 79 -32.29 -14.41 17.83
C LEU A 79 -33.64 -15.12 17.91
N SER A 80 -33.91 -16.10 17.04
CA SER A 80 -35.19 -16.82 16.99
C SER A 80 -35.53 -17.57 18.28
N GLN A 81 -34.52 -17.96 19.08
CA GLN A 81 -34.70 -18.62 20.38
C GLN A 81 -35.46 -17.76 21.41
N PHE A 82 -35.61 -16.45 21.13
CA PHE A 82 -36.34 -15.47 21.95
C PHE A 82 -37.37 -14.66 21.16
N GLU A 83 -37.69 -15.05 19.91
CA GLU A 83 -38.77 -14.46 19.12
C GLU A 83 -40.07 -15.29 19.26
N ASP A 84 -41.21 -14.72 18.87
CA ASP A 84 -42.52 -15.41 18.73
C ASP A 84 -43.06 -16.18 19.95
N GLY A 85 -42.78 -15.69 21.17
CA GLY A 85 -43.31 -16.29 22.40
C GLY A 85 -42.61 -17.59 22.82
N GLN A 86 -41.52 -17.94 22.13
CA GLN A 86 -40.55 -18.90 22.64
C GLN A 86 -39.70 -18.21 23.71
N ALA A 87 -39.55 -18.87 24.85
CA ALA A 87 -38.63 -18.47 25.90
C ALA A 87 -37.85 -19.72 26.27
N VAL A 88 -36.77 -19.97 25.53
CA VAL A 88 -35.84 -21.06 25.82
C VAL A 88 -35.23 -20.81 27.20
N GLY A 89 -35.22 -21.83 28.06
CA GLY A 89 -34.59 -21.74 29.37
C GLY A 89 -33.07 -21.58 29.26
N GLU A 90 -32.41 -21.07 30.29
CA GLU A 90 -30.95 -20.86 30.31
C GLU A 90 -30.16 -22.12 29.93
N ASP A 91 -30.60 -23.28 30.44
CA ASP A 91 -29.97 -24.59 30.19
C ASP A 91 -30.10 -25.09 28.75
N GLU A 92 -31.11 -24.61 28.02
CA GLU A 92 -31.42 -25.01 26.65
C GLU A 92 -30.96 -23.97 25.62
N PHE A 93 -30.47 -22.82 26.10
CA PHE A 93 -30.09 -21.70 25.25
C PHE A 93 -28.78 -21.98 24.50
N TYR A 94 -28.86 -22.00 23.18
CA TYR A 94 -27.70 -22.28 22.33
C TYR A 94 -27.01 -20.99 21.88
N ILE A 95 -25.70 -20.93 22.12
CA ILE A 95 -24.82 -19.88 21.61
C ILE A 95 -23.70 -20.52 20.79
N ASP A 96 -23.69 -20.24 19.49
CA ASP A 96 -22.58 -20.65 18.62
C ASP A 96 -21.43 -19.64 18.74
N LYS A 97 -20.46 -19.96 19.62
CA LYS A 97 -19.27 -19.13 19.79
C LYS A 97 -18.27 -19.24 18.63
N GLU A 98 -18.41 -20.25 17.76
CA GLU A 98 -17.53 -20.46 16.61
C GLU A 98 -17.99 -19.65 15.39
N LEU A 99 -19.21 -19.11 15.42
CA LEU A 99 -19.83 -18.34 14.34
C LEU A 99 -18.95 -17.19 13.79
N TYR A 100 -18.10 -16.62 14.64
CA TYR A 100 -17.19 -15.52 14.29
C TYR A 100 -15.74 -15.96 14.13
N ALA A 101 -15.39 -17.20 14.46
CA ALA A 101 -14.00 -17.62 14.67
C ALA A 101 -13.11 -17.42 13.44
N GLU A 102 -13.59 -17.79 12.25
CA GLU A 102 -12.83 -17.60 11.00
C GLU A 102 -12.88 -16.14 10.52
N LEU A 103 -14.04 -15.48 10.66
CA LEU A 103 -14.29 -14.15 10.13
C LEU A 103 -13.56 -13.05 10.92
N LEU A 104 -13.54 -13.22 12.24
CA LEU A 104 -12.92 -12.32 13.20
C LEU A 104 -11.58 -12.83 13.71
N ALA A 105 -11.08 -13.95 13.18
CA ALA A 105 -9.73 -14.44 13.45
C ALA A 105 -8.76 -13.25 13.46
N PRO A 106 -7.93 -13.11 14.52
CA PRO A 106 -6.94 -12.05 14.54
C PRO A 106 -6.10 -12.21 13.30
N VAL A 107 -5.93 -11.12 12.54
CA VAL A 107 -4.96 -11.09 11.46
C VAL A 107 -3.62 -11.32 12.14
N VAL A 108 -3.14 -12.56 12.10
CA VAL A 108 -1.81 -12.88 12.57
C VAL A 108 -0.88 -12.18 11.59
N GLU A 109 -0.45 -10.97 11.95
CA GLU A 109 0.72 -10.37 11.33
C GLU A 109 1.86 -11.33 11.59
N GLU A 110 2.12 -12.20 10.62
CA GLU A 110 3.33 -13.01 10.59
C GLU A 110 4.49 -12.02 10.67
N LYS A 111 5.06 -11.85 11.86
CA LYS A 111 6.26 -11.05 12.08
C LYS A 111 7.38 -11.74 11.33
N LEU A 112 7.51 -11.41 10.04
CA LEU A 112 8.57 -11.88 9.18
C LEU A 112 9.90 -11.64 9.90
N ALA A 113 10.70 -12.70 10.02
CA ALA A 113 12.01 -12.65 10.68
C ALA A 113 12.79 -11.40 10.22
N PRO A 114 13.47 -10.66 11.12
CA PRO A 114 14.18 -9.43 10.77
C PRO A 114 15.02 -9.59 9.51
N TYR A 115 14.91 -8.64 8.58
CA TYR A 115 15.71 -8.71 7.35
C TYR A 115 17.20 -8.53 7.68
N LEU A 116 18.02 -9.48 7.21
CA LEU A 116 19.47 -9.41 7.30
C LEU A 116 20.04 -9.41 5.88
N ARG A 117 20.74 -8.32 5.54
CA ARG A 117 21.43 -8.21 4.26
C ARG A 117 22.55 -9.27 4.21
N ARG A 118 22.50 -10.13 3.19
CA ARG A 118 23.60 -11.05 2.88
C ARG A 118 24.84 -10.23 2.49
N PRO A 119 26.04 -10.55 3.01
CA PRO A 119 27.27 -9.91 2.56
C PRO A 119 27.55 -10.27 1.09
N ALA A 120 28.04 -9.29 0.32
CA ALA A 120 28.48 -9.53 -1.05
C ALA A 120 29.75 -10.39 -1.10
N THR A 121 29.82 -11.28 -2.09
CA THR A 121 31.05 -12.03 -2.42
C THR A 121 32.13 -11.09 -2.96
N GLU A 122 33.39 -11.54 -3.01
CA GLU A 122 34.49 -10.72 -3.58
C GLU A 122 34.22 -10.30 -5.04
N GLU A 123 33.61 -11.19 -5.83
CA GLU A 123 33.22 -10.89 -7.22
C GLU A 123 32.09 -9.86 -7.29
N GLU A 124 31.10 -9.96 -6.42
CA GLU A 124 30.01 -8.98 -6.30
C GLU A 124 30.56 -7.62 -5.81
N GLN A 125 31.54 -7.60 -4.89
CA GLN A 125 32.20 -6.38 -4.44
C GLN A 125 33.01 -5.70 -5.56
N ALA A 126 33.71 -6.48 -6.39
CA ALA A 126 34.37 -5.96 -7.58
C ALA A 126 33.35 -5.35 -8.57
N THR A 127 32.18 -6.00 -8.71
CA THR A 127 31.06 -5.48 -9.50
C THR A 127 30.50 -4.17 -8.92
N VAL A 128 30.33 -4.07 -7.60
CA VAL A 128 29.95 -2.84 -6.90
C VAL A 128 30.95 -1.72 -7.17
N ALA A 129 32.26 -2.00 -7.09
CA ALA A 129 33.31 -1.01 -7.36
C ALA A 129 33.25 -0.50 -8.81
N LYS A 130 33.00 -1.40 -9.77
CA LYS A 130 32.78 -1.05 -11.18
C LYS A 130 31.55 -0.17 -11.38
N LEU A 131 30.43 -0.50 -10.73
CA LEU A 131 29.21 0.32 -10.82
C LEU A 131 29.42 1.71 -10.23
N LYS A 132 30.11 1.84 -9.10
CA LYS A 132 30.39 3.14 -8.45
C LYS A 132 31.19 4.10 -9.33
N THR A 133 32.02 3.59 -10.24
CA THR A 133 32.85 4.40 -11.15
C THR A 133 32.26 4.54 -12.55
N TRP A 134 31.05 4.02 -12.79
CA TRP A 134 30.41 4.06 -14.10
C TRP A 134 30.15 5.49 -14.59
N SER A 135 30.54 5.81 -15.82
CA SER A 135 30.39 7.16 -16.41
C SER A 135 29.64 7.19 -17.74
N GLU A 136 29.37 6.05 -18.37
CA GLU A 136 28.69 6.00 -19.66
C GLU A 136 27.19 6.29 -19.50
N VAL A 137 26.74 7.46 -20.00
CA VAL A 137 25.34 7.95 -19.92
C VAL A 137 24.51 7.71 -21.20
N THR A 138 25.08 7.02 -22.18
CA THR A 138 24.38 6.66 -23.41
C THR A 138 23.29 5.62 -23.11
N PRO A 139 22.26 5.46 -23.96
CA PRO A 139 21.28 4.39 -23.80
C PRO A 139 21.94 3.01 -23.69
N HIS A 140 22.97 2.75 -24.50
CA HIS A 140 23.73 1.51 -24.46
C HIS A 140 24.48 1.33 -23.12
N GLY A 141 25.07 2.41 -22.60
CA GLY A 141 25.72 2.42 -21.29
C GLY A 141 24.75 2.08 -20.16
N ILE A 142 23.58 2.70 -20.14
CA ILE A 142 22.56 2.41 -19.12
C ILE A 142 22.00 0.99 -19.27
N THR A 143 21.83 0.47 -20.49
CA THR A 143 21.49 -0.94 -20.71
C THR A 143 22.57 -1.88 -20.18
N LYS A 144 23.86 -1.53 -20.28
CA LYS A 144 24.92 -2.35 -19.66
C LYS A 144 24.83 -2.33 -18.14
N VAL A 145 24.54 -1.19 -17.51
CA VAL A 145 24.30 -1.11 -16.06
C VAL A 145 23.16 -2.05 -15.67
N GLN A 146 22.04 -1.99 -16.39
CA GLN A 146 20.90 -2.90 -16.15
C GLN A 146 21.31 -4.36 -16.27
N LYS A 147 22.06 -4.75 -17.30
CA LYS A 147 22.52 -6.14 -17.48
C LYS A 147 23.44 -6.60 -16.36
N VAL A 148 24.34 -5.73 -15.88
CA VAL A 148 25.20 -6.03 -14.72
C VAL A 148 24.36 -6.27 -13.48
N MET A 149 23.37 -5.42 -13.22
CA MET A 149 22.44 -5.58 -12.10
C MET A 149 21.61 -6.86 -12.23
N GLN A 150 21.13 -7.21 -13.43
CA GLN A 150 20.36 -8.43 -13.67
C GLN A 150 21.19 -9.71 -13.50
N ALA A 151 22.46 -9.69 -13.90
CA ALA A 151 23.38 -10.80 -13.67
C ALA A 151 23.68 -11.01 -12.17
N ASN A 152 23.45 -10.00 -11.33
CA ASN A 152 23.66 -10.00 -9.89
C ASN A 152 22.33 -9.73 -9.16
N ALA A 153 21.24 -10.31 -9.67
CA ALA A 153 19.88 -10.10 -9.19
C ALA A 153 19.69 -10.41 -7.70
N ASP A 154 20.55 -11.25 -7.13
CA ASP A 154 20.44 -11.79 -5.79
C ASP A 154 21.34 -11.05 -4.78
N CYS A 155 21.95 -9.94 -5.20
CA CYS A 155 22.85 -9.12 -4.39
C CYS A 155 22.31 -7.71 -4.19
N ALA A 156 21.82 -7.43 -2.97
CA ALA A 156 21.28 -6.11 -2.61
C ALA A 156 22.31 -4.99 -2.76
N GLU A 157 23.58 -5.25 -2.44
CA GLU A 157 24.66 -4.25 -2.55
C GLU A 157 24.92 -3.86 -4.01
N VAL A 158 24.87 -4.83 -4.95
CA VAL A 158 25.00 -4.55 -6.38
C VAL A 158 23.81 -3.72 -6.88
N GLN A 159 22.59 -4.06 -6.45
CA GLN A 159 21.40 -3.27 -6.80
C GLN A 159 21.49 -1.83 -6.26
N GLU A 160 21.83 -1.67 -4.97
CA GLU A 160 21.99 -0.37 -4.34
C GLU A 160 23.06 0.47 -5.04
N ALA A 161 24.21 -0.12 -5.36
CA ALA A 161 25.31 0.57 -6.03
C ALA A 161 24.93 1.03 -7.44
N GLY A 162 24.26 0.17 -8.22
CA GLY A 162 23.78 0.49 -9.55
C GLY A 162 22.78 1.65 -9.53
N ILE A 163 21.74 1.54 -8.69
CA ILE A 163 20.71 2.59 -8.53
C ILE A 163 21.33 3.89 -8.05
N THR A 164 22.18 3.84 -7.01
CA THR A 164 22.86 5.03 -6.47
C THR A 164 23.68 5.72 -7.55
N ARG A 165 24.42 4.96 -8.38
CA ARG A 165 25.21 5.55 -9.45
C ARG A 165 24.33 6.18 -10.52
N LEU A 166 23.23 5.54 -10.91
CA LEU A 166 22.25 6.13 -11.84
C LEU A 166 21.74 7.48 -11.32
N GLY A 167 21.46 7.59 -10.02
CA GLY A 167 21.12 8.86 -9.37
C GLY A 167 22.23 9.90 -9.44
N GLY A 168 23.47 9.49 -9.18
CA GLY A 168 24.66 10.34 -9.30
C GLY A 168 24.85 10.89 -10.71
N LEU A 169 24.76 10.04 -11.73
CA LEU A 169 24.83 10.43 -13.13
C LEU A 169 23.73 11.41 -13.52
N LEU A 170 22.49 11.20 -13.04
CA LEU A 170 21.38 12.11 -13.27
C LEU A 170 21.61 13.48 -12.59
N ALA A 171 22.18 13.50 -11.39
CA ALA A 171 22.52 14.74 -10.69
C ALA A 171 23.67 15.49 -11.38
N GLU A 172 24.72 14.77 -11.80
CA GLU A 172 25.85 15.30 -12.56
C GLU A 172 25.40 15.92 -13.89
N ALA A 173 24.51 15.24 -14.63
CA ALA A 173 23.97 15.75 -15.88
C ALA A 173 23.16 17.05 -15.68
N LYS A 174 22.47 17.20 -14.54
CA LYS A 174 21.71 18.40 -14.19
C LYS A 174 22.56 19.57 -13.72
N ALA A 175 23.73 19.29 -13.13
CA ALA A 175 24.66 20.35 -12.75
C ALA A 175 25.16 21.15 -13.98
N GLY A 176 25.06 20.58 -15.18
CA GLY A 176 25.32 21.26 -16.46
C GLY A 176 24.14 22.01 -17.08
N GLY A 177 22.96 22.04 -16.45
CA GLY A 177 21.73 22.67 -16.97
C GLY A 177 20.45 21.85 -16.69
N THR A 178 19.26 22.44 -16.87
CA THR A 178 17.97 21.79 -16.54
C THR A 178 17.56 20.69 -17.52
N ALA A 179 18.01 20.77 -18.78
CA ALA A 179 17.75 19.77 -19.79
C ALA A 179 18.85 18.69 -19.76
N VAL A 180 18.44 17.41 -19.71
CA VAL A 180 19.38 16.29 -19.93
C VAL A 180 19.92 16.45 -21.37
N PRO A 181 21.24 16.58 -21.56
CA PRO A 181 21.81 16.73 -22.90
C PRO A 181 21.40 15.56 -23.80
N SER A 182 21.25 15.77 -25.11
CA SER A 182 20.94 14.68 -26.07
C SER A 182 21.92 13.49 -25.97
N ALA A 183 23.19 13.77 -25.62
CA ALA A 183 24.21 12.75 -25.37
C ALA A 183 23.96 11.89 -24.11
N ALA A 184 23.10 12.34 -23.21
CA ALA A 184 22.69 11.66 -21.98
C ALA A 184 21.27 11.06 -22.09
N ALA A 185 20.82 10.73 -23.30
CA ALA A 185 19.52 10.08 -23.53
C ALA A 185 19.32 8.77 -22.73
N GLY A 186 20.40 8.11 -22.28
CA GLY A 186 20.30 6.96 -21.38
C GLY A 186 19.75 7.33 -19.99
N LEU A 187 19.90 8.58 -19.56
CA LEU A 187 19.35 9.10 -18.31
C LEU A 187 17.91 9.62 -18.45
N ALA A 188 17.26 9.36 -19.59
CA ALA A 188 15.85 9.69 -19.76
C ALA A 188 14.98 8.92 -18.75
N PRO A 189 13.89 9.51 -18.23
CA PRO A 189 12.99 8.86 -17.29
C PRO A 189 12.58 7.44 -17.70
N GLY A 190 12.22 7.24 -18.97
CA GLY A 190 11.76 5.94 -19.49
C GLY A 190 12.85 4.85 -19.52
N ALA A 191 14.14 5.23 -19.57
CA ALA A 191 15.24 4.29 -19.50
C ALA A 191 15.62 3.96 -18.04
N MET A 192 15.58 4.95 -17.15
CA MET A 192 15.98 4.78 -15.75
C MET A 192 14.90 4.13 -14.89
N CYS A 193 13.63 4.52 -15.04
CA CYS A 193 12.53 4.04 -14.19
C CYS A 193 12.45 2.51 -14.12
N PRO A 194 12.46 1.75 -15.25
CA PRO A 194 12.39 0.29 -15.18
C PRO A 194 13.50 -0.35 -14.35
N VAL A 195 14.74 0.16 -14.48
CA VAL A 195 15.90 -0.36 -13.73
C VAL A 195 15.74 -0.12 -12.23
N VAL A 196 15.25 1.06 -11.84
CA VAL A 196 15.04 1.42 -10.45
C VAL A 196 13.90 0.61 -9.82
N LEU A 197 12.78 0.46 -10.53
CA LEU A 197 11.63 -0.30 -10.03
C LEU A 197 11.93 -1.80 -9.93
N GLU A 198 12.70 -2.35 -10.87
CA GLU A 198 13.15 -3.74 -10.80
C GLU A 198 13.96 -4.00 -9.51
N GLY A 199 14.86 -3.08 -9.13
CA GLY A 199 15.60 -3.20 -7.87
C GLY A 199 14.71 -3.11 -6.63
N MET A 200 13.72 -2.21 -6.64
CA MET A 200 12.74 -2.10 -5.54
C MET A 200 11.95 -3.40 -5.36
N ASP A 201 11.48 -3.99 -6.48
CA ASP A 201 10.66 -5.19 -6.48
C ASP A 201 11.46 -6.43 -6.04
N ARG A 202 12.77 -6.48 -6.34
CA ARG A 202 13.66 -7.58 -5.92
C ARG A 202 14.01 -7.51 -4.44
N PHE A 203 14.20 -6.31 -3.89
CA PHE A 203 14.63 -6.11 -2.50
C PHE A 203 13.66 -5.22 -1.70
N PRO A 204 12.38 -5.61 -1.57
CA PRO A 204 11.37 -4.80 -0.86
C PRO A 204 11.71 -4.61 0.63
N ARG A 205 12.45 -5.56 1.22
CA ARG A 205 12.84 -5.57 2.64
C ARG A 205 14.21 -4.95 2.91
N ASP A 206 14.94 -4.52 1.89
CA ASP A 206 16.26 -3.91 2.06
C ASP A 206 16.16 -2.38 2.08
N PRO A 207 16.41 -1.72 3.23
CA PRO A 207 16.26 -0.27 3.33
C PRO A 207 17.26 0.49 2.44
N GLY A 208 18.47 -0.03 2.21
CA GLY A 208 19.48 0.61 1.37
C GLY A 208 19.05 0.72 -0.09
N VAL A 209 18.50 -0.37 -0.65
CA VAL A 209 17.95 -0.41 -2.01
C VAL A 209 16.72 0.51 -2.12
N GLN A 210 15.78 0.41 -1.16
CA GLN A 210 14.57 1.25 -1.18
C GLN A 210 14.89 2.74 -1.09
N ARG A 211 15.81 3.13 -0.20
CA ARG A 211 16.30 4.50 -0.05
C ARG A 211 16.93 5.03 -1.33
N ALA A 212 17.85 4.27 -1.92
CA ALA A 212 18.50 4.63 -3.18
C ALA A 212 17.46 4.82 -4.29
N ALA A 213 16.51 3.89 -4.42
CA ALA A 213 15.47 3.95 -5.43
C ALA A 213 14.56 5.17 -5.26
N CYS A 214 14.06 5.43 -4.05
CA CYS A 214 13.23 6.61 -3.78
C CYS A 214 13.95 7.92 -4.12
N SER A 215 15.26 7.99 -3.81
CA SER A 215 16.09 9.16 -4.14
C SER A 215 16.22 9.37 -5.65
N VAL A 216 16.47 8.31 -6.43
CA VAL A 216 16.55 8.39 -7.90
C VAL A 216 15.20 8.77 -8.50
N LEU A 217 14.09 8.16 -8.04
CA LEU A 217 12.75 8.48 -8.51
C LEU A 217 12.39 9.94 -8.26
N ARG A 218 12.72 10.51 -7.10
CA ARG A 218 12.61 11.96 -6.86
C ARG A 218 13.42 12.75 -7.88
N GLY A 219 14.65 12.32 -8.15
CA GLY A 219 15.50 12.90 -9.19
C GLY A 219 14.82 12.88 -10.56
N ILE A 220 14.16 11.78 -10.93
CA ILE A 220 13.45 11.66 -12.20
C ILE A 220 12.22 12.58 -12.22
N VAL A 221 11.41 12.62 -11.17
CA VAL A 221 10.19 13.47 -11.11
C VAL A 221 10.50 14.93 -11.43
N VAL A 222 11.63 15.46 -10.96
CA VAL A 222 11.96 16.88 -11.18
C VAL A 222 12.40 17.19 -12.61
N THR A 223 12.72 16.19 -13.46
CA THR A 223 12.98 16.43 -14.90
C THR A 223 11.70 16.74 -15.67
N ASP A 224 11.84 17.29 -16.87
CA ASP A 224 10.71 17.45 -17.79
C ASP A 224 10.13 16.10 -18.20
N GLY A 225 8.80 15.98 -18.18
CA GLY A 225 8.08 14.72 -18.44
C GLY A 225 8.29 13.59 -17.42
N GLY A 226 9.21 13.76 -16.46
CA GLY A 226 9.58 12.70 -15.52
C GLY A 226 8.45 12.31 -14.58
N CYS A 227 7.62 13.27 -14.17
CA CYS A 227 6.47 13.01 -13.29
C CYS A 227 5.48 12.01 -13.90
N THR A 228 5.08 12.22 -15.16
CA THR A 228 4.15 11.33 -15.88
C THR A 228 4.75 9.95 -16.08
N VAL A 229 6.02 9.85 -16.50
CA VAL A 229 6.70 8.55 -16.68
C VAL A 229 6.77 7.76 -15.37
N VAL A 230 7.08 8.44 -14.26
CA VAL A 230 7.16 7.81 -12.94
C VAL A 230 5.78 7.32 -12.48
N ALA A 231 4.71 8.08 -12.75
CA ALA A 231 3.34 7.66 -12.45
C ALA A 231 2.91 6.46 -13.31
N ASP A 232 3.10 6.54 -14.63
CA ASP A 232 2.72 5.50 -15.59
C ASP A 232 3.48 4.19 -15.35
N ALA A 233 4.74 4.26 -14.90
CA ALA A 233 5.52 3.09 -14.51
C ALA A 233 5.06 2.44 -13.19
N GLY A 234 4.08 3.01 -12.50
CA GLY A 234 3.58 2.51 -11.21
C GLY A 234 4.55 2.70 -10.05
N ALA A 235 5.45 3.70 -10.14
CA ALA A 235 6.43 3.97 -9.10
C ALA A 235 5.79 4.49 -7.81
N VAL A 236 4.68 5.23 -7.90
CA VAL A 236 3.95 5.76 -6.74
C VAL A 236 3.55 4.64 -5.78
N GLN A 237 2.99 3.55 -6.31
CA GLN A 237 2.58 2.41 -5.50
C GLN A 237 3.76 1.73 -4.81
N ARG A 238 4.90 1.61 -5.51
CA ARG A 238 6.13 1.01 -4.96
C ARG A 238 6.77 1.87 -3.88
N VAL A 239 6.81 3.19 -4.07
CA VAL A 239 7.29 4.14 -3.05
C VAL A 239 6.41 4.11 -1.81
N VAL A 240 5.08 4.09 -1.99
CA VAL A 240 4.13 3.95 -0.87
C VAL A 240 4.34 2.62 -0.13
N ALA A 241 4.50 1.52 -0.85
CA ALA A 241 4.78 0.21 -0.25
C ALA A 241 6.12 0.19 0.48
N ALA A 242 7.17 0.80 -0.09
CA ALA A 242 8.49 0.91 0.54
C ALA A 242 8.41 1.69 1.85
N MET A 243 7.76 2.86 1.87
CA MET A 243 7.58 3.63 3.10
C MET A 243 6.80 2.84 4.17
N LYS A 244 5.76 2.08 3.79
CA LYS A 244 5.03 1.20 4.72
C LYS A 244 5.90 0.07 5.28
N ALA A 245 6.72 -0.55 4.45
CA ALA A 245 7.62 -1.62 4.88
C ALA A 245 8.77 -1.11 5.78
N HIS A 246 9.09 0.18 5.70
CA HIS A 246 10.25 0.80 6.34
C HIS A 246 9.87 2.05 7.16
N LEU A 247 8.74 2.01 7.87
CA LEU A 247 8.22 3.16 8.65
C LEU A 247 9.21 3.71 9.69
N ALA A 248 10.10 2.87 10.20
CA ALA A 248 11.13 3.27 11.17
C ALA A 248 12.46 3.73 10.51
N ASP A 249 12.62 3.54 9.20
CA ASP A 249 13.78 4.04 8.46
C ASP A 249 13.48 5.45 7.93
N VAL A 250 14.10 6.43 8.61
CA VAL A 250 13.88 7.84 8.32
C VAL A 250 14.30 8.22 6.90
N ASP A 251 15.32 7.58 6.34
CA ASP A 251 15.83 7.96 5.02
C ASP A 251 14.92 7.44 3.91
N VAL A 252 14.44 6.19 4.01
CA VAL A 252 13.41 5.67 3.09
C VAL A 252 12.18 6.57 3.11
N CYS A 253 11.69 6.90 4.30
CA CYS A 253 10.52 7.77 4.48
C CYS A 253 10.74 9.18 3.93
N LYS A 254 11.91 9.79 4.18
CA LYS A 254 12.27 11.12 3.64
C LYS A 254 12.29 11.15 2.12
N PHE A 255 12.99 10.21 1.49
CA PHE A 255 13.11 10.22 0.04
C PHE A 255 11.77 9.87 -0.64
N GLY A 256 11.01 8.95 -0.05
CA GLY A 256 9.66 8.63 -0.53
C GLY A 256 8.70 9.82 -0.42
N ALA A 257 8.62 10.47 0.74
CA ALA A 257 7.80 11.65 0.93
C ALA A 257 8.25 12.82 0.05
N ALA A 258 9.56 13.01 -0.13
CA ALA A 258 10.10 14.05 -0.99
C ALA A 258 9.83 13.81 -2.48
N MET A 259 9.72 12.56 -2.92
CA MET A 259 9.28 12.19 -4.26
C MET A 259 7.80 12.56 -4.47
N LEU A 260 6.92 12.18 -3.54
CA LEU A 260 5.48 12.50 -3.59
C LEU A 260 5.23 14.02 -3.55
N TYR A 261 5.95 14.72 -2.67
CA TYR A 261 5.94 16.19 -2.61
C TYR A 261 6.34 16.80 -3.96
N ALA A 262 7.41 16.32 -4.58
CA ALA A 262 7.87 16.83 -5.87
C ALA A 262 6.82 16.61 -6.99
N MET A 263 6.09 15.49 -6.96
CA MET A 263 4.99 15.25 -7.90
C MET A 263 3.87 16.27 -7.70
N VAL A 264 3.42 16.47 -6.46
CA VAL A 264 2.37 17.45 -6.13
C VAL A 264 2.76 18.87 -6.57
N GLN A 265 4.03 19.26 -6.46
CA GLN A 265 4.49 20.57 -6.91
C GLN A 265 4.48 20.72 -8.45
N LYS A 266 4.53 19.61 -9.20
CA LYS A 266 4.59 19.62 -10.67
C LYS A 266 3.26 19.35 -11.36
N THR A 267 2.24 18.92 -10.62
CA THR A 267 0.96 18.51 -11.22
C THR A 267 -0.21 19.30 -10.65
N GLY A 268 -1.25 19.44 -11.48
CA GLY A 268 -2.52 20.05 -11.04
C GLY A 268 -3.33 19.08 -10.18
N ALA A 269 -4.26 19.63 -9.38
CA ALA A 269 -5.09 18.85 -8.47
C ALA A 269 -5.88 17.72 -9.15
N SER A 270 -6.27 17.89 -10.41
CA SER A 270 -7.03 16.90 -11.20
C SER A 270 -6.17 16.09 -12.18
N SER A 271 -4.84 16.12 -12.04
CA SER A 271 -3.96 15.38 -12.94
C SER A 271 -4.05 13.86 -12.71
N PRO A 272 -3.78 13.03 -13.74
CA PRO A 272 -3.72 11.58 -13.59
C PRO A 272 -2.76 11.13 -12.49
N GLU A 273 -1.60 11.77 -12.37
CA GLU A 273 -0.60 11.46 -11.34
C GLU A 273 -1.13 11.74 -9.91
N ARG A 274 -1.91 12.81 -9.75
CA ARG A 274 -2.58 13.18 -8.49
C ARG A 274 -3.61 12.12 -8.11
N LEU A 275 -4.40 11.65 -9.08
CA LEU A 275 -5.35 10.55 -8.90
C LEU A 275 -4.63 9.23 -8.56
N THR A 276 -3.48 8.94 -9.16
CA THR A 276 -2.66 7.76 -8.81
C THR A 276 -2.18 7.84 -7.36
N MET A 277 -1.68 9.00 -6.91
CA MET A 277 -1.28 9.18 -5.50
C MET A 277 -2.45 8.97 -4.52
N GLN A 278 -3.64 9.42 -4.88
CA GLN A 278 -4.86 9.19 -4.08
C GLN A 278 -5.25 7.71 -4.05
N ALA A 279 -5.26 7.05 -5.21
CA ALA A 279 -5.62 5.64 -5.34
C ALA A 279 -4.69 4.71 -4.53
N THR A 280 -3.40 5.08 -4.42
CA THR A 280 -2.42 4.35 -3.59
C THR A 280 -2.54 4.65 -2.09
N LYS A 281 -3.47 5.52 -1.68
CA LYS A 281 -3.63 6.00 -0.30
C LYS A 281 -2.36 6.61 0.28
N ALA A 282 -1.56 7.29 -0.55
CA ALA A 282 -0.29 7.89 -0.14
C ALA A 282 -0.43 8.84 1.06
N TYR A 283 -1.58 9.53 1.20
CA TYR A 283 -1.86 10.38 2.37
C TYR A 283 -1.92 9.62 3.70
N GLN A 284 -2.39 8.36 3.71
CA GLN A 284 -2.43 7.53 4.92
C GLN A 284 -1.01 7.16 5.34
N THR A 285 -0.21 6.69 4.40
CA THR A 285 1.20 6.35 4.68
C THR A 285 1.98 7.56 5.15
N LEU A 286 1.77 8.74 4.56
CA LEU A 286 2.43 9.97 5.02
C LEU A 286 2.03 10.34 6.46
N ALA A 287 0.78 10.09 6.85
CA ALA A 287 0.32 10.28 8.22
C ALA A 287 0.99 9.28 9.18
N GLU A 288 1.04 8.01 8.82
CA GLU A 288 1.69 6.93 9.58
C GLU A 288 3.17 7.22 9.79
N VAL A 289 3.88 7.67 8.74
CA VAL A 289 5.30 8.02 8.78
C VAL A 289 5.61 9.10 9.83
N LEU A 290 4.72 10.08 10.02
CA LEU A 290 4.92 11.12 11.06
C LEU A 290 4.80 10.57 12.49
N LEU A 291 4.14 9.44 12.70
CA LEU A 291 4.08 8.79 14.01
C LEU A 291 5.46 8.22 14.41
N TYR A 292 6.24 7.76 13.43
CA TYR A 292 7.58 7.21 13.65
C TYR A 292 8.67 8.28 13.69
N HIS A 293 8.44 9.41 13.00
CA HIS A 293 9.44 10.47 12.85
C HIS A 293 8.90 11.87 13.22
N PRO A 294 8.35 12.05 14.44
CA PRO A 294 7.62 13.28 14.80
C PRO A 294 8.51 14.53 14.89
N THR A 295 9.82 14.37 14.99
CA THR A 295 10.80 15.47 15.13
C THR A 295 11.48 15.85 13.82
N ASP A 296 11.25 15.11 12.74
CA ASP A 296 11.92 15.37 11.47
C ASP A 296 11.24 16.51 10.69
N ARG A 297 11.85 17.69 10.75
CA ARG A 297 11.28 18.91 10.14
C ARG A 297 11.14 18.85 8.62
N ALA A 298 12.07 18.18 7.94
CA ALA A 298 12.04 18.09 6.47
C ALA A 298 10.88 17.21 6.02
N LEU A 299 10.70 16.08 6.70
CA LEU A 299 9.61 15.15 6.50
C LEU A 299 8.26 15.78 6.87
N ASP A 300 8.14 16.41 8.04
CA ASP A 300 6.94 17.13 8.47
C ASP A 300 6.50 18.17 7.45
N ARG A 301 7.45 18.99 6.93
CA ARG A 301 7.16 19.96 5.88
C ARG A 301 6.63 19.31 4.61
N ALA A 302 7.29 18.26 4.12
CA ALA A 302 6.87 17.57 2.90
C ALA A 302 5.46 16.97 3.08
N VAL A 303 5.21 16.32 4.22
CA VAL A 303 3.93 15.68 4.55
C VAL A 303 2.81 16.71 4.67
N ARG A 304 3.02 17.83 5.38
CA ARG A 304 2.00 18.88 5.57
C ARG A 304 1.54 19.54 4.27
N VAL A 305 2.44 19.68 3.30
CA VAL A 305 2.07 20.22 1.98
C VAL A 305 1.39 19.17 1.12
N THR A 306 1.88 17.92 1.16
CA THR A 306 1.42 16.86 0.26
C THR A 306 0.06 16.29 0.69
N MET A 307 -0.17 16.08 2.00
CA MET A 307 -1.38 15.41 2.49
C MET A 307 -2.71 16.12 2.18
N PRO A 308 -2.86 17.45 2.37
CA PRO A 308 -4.12 18.13 2.08
C PRO A 308 -4.52 17.99 0.62
N GLU A 309 -3.53 18.04 -0.26
CA GLU A 309 -3.72 17.83 -1.69
C GLU A 309 -4.25 16.41 -1.94
N LEU A 310 -3.69 15.39 -1.29
CA LEU A 310 -4.06 14.00 -1.55
C LEU A 310 -5.33 13.50 -0.81
N LYS A 311 -5.95 14.31 0.06
CA LYS A 311 -7.18 13.93 0.80
C LYS A 311 -8.50 14.18 0.04
N THR A 312 -8.43 14.94 -1.05
CA THR A 312 -9.60 15.46 -1.81
C THR A 312 -9.85 14.67 -3.07
#